data_AF-A0A9E2YGD9-F1
#
_entry.id   AF-A0A9E2YGD9-F1
#
_cell.length_a   1.000
_cell.length_b   1.000
_cell.length_c   1.000
_cell.angle_alpha   90.00
_cell.angle_beta   90.00
_cell.angle_gamma   90.00
#
_symmetry.space_group_name_H-M   'P 1'
#
loop_
_entity.id
_entity.type
_entity.pdbx_description
1 polymer ?
#
loop_
_entity_poly.entity_id
_entity_poly.type
_entity_poly.pdbx_seq_one_letter_code
_entity_poly.pdbx_strand_id
1 'polypeptide(L)'
;MSIDNATSAPDIAAPPDAEQVHEWVPRGEGLAIRVFDGTVREAAGFTIQVGGVQHQNGTCRRWVAIEAAGRTVGAAMEPESLRQLSAALSAAADEIEARR
;
A
#
# COMPACT_ATOMS: atom_id res chain seq x y z
N MET A 1 18.94 -33.32 15.19
CA MET A 1 17.93 -33.15 14.13
C MET A 1 17.56 -31.68 14.12
N SER A 2 18.21 -30.88 13.27
CA SER A 2 17.71 -29.54 12.93
C SER A 2 16.62 -29.75 11.89
N ILE A 3 15.42 -29.28 12.18
CA ILE A 3 14.37 -29.19 11.17
C ILE A 3 14.63 -27.87 10.46
N ASP A 4 15.29 -27.93 9.31
CA ASP A 4 15.33 -26.83 8.36
C ASP A 4 13.90 -26.65 7.84
N ASN A 5 13.11 -25.82 8.52
CA ASN A 5 11.79 -25.43 8.03
C ASN A 5 11.98 -24.37 6.94
N ALA A 6 12.54 -24.79 5.81
CA ALA A 6 12.53 -24.01 4.59
C ALA A 6 11.09 -24.02 4.06
N THR A 7 10.23 -23.19 4.65
CA THR A 7 8.93 -22.88 4.09
C THR A 7 9.21 -22.11 2.79
N SER A 8 9.26 -22.82 1.66
CA SER A 8 9.39 -22.21 0.35
C SER A 8 8.34 -21.10 0.21
N ALA A 9 8.77 -19.92 -0.21
CA ALA A 9 7.88 -18.80 -0.43
C ALA A 9 6.73 -19.23 -1.38
N PRO A 10 5.46 -18.86 -1.09
CA PRO A 10 4.34 -19.15 -1.99
C PRO A 10 4.64 -18.67 -3.42
N ASP A 11 4.46 -19.55 -4.40
CA ASP A 11 4.59 -19.25 -5.84
C ASP A 11 3.34 -18.50 -6.34
N ILE A 12 3.16 -17.28 -5.84
CA ILE A 12 2.04 -16.40 -6.15
C ILE A 12 2.60 -15.13 -6.78
N ALA A 13 2.11 -14.82 -7.99
CA ALA A 13 2.51 -13.63 -8.73
C ALA A 13 2.26 -12.35 -7.92
N ALA A 14 3.16 -11.38 -8.06
CA ALA A 14 2.96 -10.06 -7.49
C ALA A 14 1.68 -9.41 -8.06
N PRO A 15 0.99 -8.56 -7.29
CA PRO A 15 -0.06 -7.71 -7.85
C PRO A 15 0.54 -6.89 -9.01
N PRO A 16 -0.16 -6.74 -10.14
CA PRO A 16 0.38 -6.06 -11.32
C PRO A 16 0.67 -4.58 -11.07
N ASP A 17 0.10 -4.01 -10.01
CA ASP A 17 0.26 -2.64 -9.57
C ASP A 17 1.29 -2.45 -8.44
N ALA A 18 1.97 -3.51 -8.04
CA ALA A 18 3.05 -3.41 -7.07
C ALA A 18 4.32 -2.89 -7.75
N GLU A 19 4.84 -1.77 -7.26
CA GLU A 19 6.18 -1.28 -7.60
C GLU A 19 7.25 -2.01 -6.78
N GLN A 20 6.90 -2.39 -5.54
CA GLN A 20 7.74 -3.19 -4.67
C GLN A 20 6.89 -4.21 -3.92
N VAL A 21 7.40 -5.43 -3.79
CA VAL A 21 6.81 -6.48 -2.93
C VAL A 21 7.79 -6.84 -1.83
N HIS A 22 7.27 -7.00 -0.62
CA HIS A 22 8.04 -7.42 0.54
C HIS A 22 7.96 -8.94 0.74
N GLU A 23 8.75 -9.45 1.68
CA GLU A 23 8.76 -10.87 2.01
C GLU A 23 7.42 -11.36 2.57
N TRP A 24 7.15 -12.65 2.39
CA TRP A 24 6.00 -13.30 2.99
C TRP A 24 6.19 -13.45 4.50
N VAL A 25 5.19 -13.01 5.25
CA VAL A 25 5.11 -13.11 6.71
C VAL A 25 4.03 -14.14 7.06
N PRO A 26 4.37 -15.24 7.78
CA PRO A 26 3.39 -16.21 8.24
C PRO A 26 2.45 -15.57 9.27
N ARG A 27 1.16 -15.94 9.23
CA ARG A 27 0.10 -15.37 10.06
C ARG A 27 -0.52 -16.44 10.98
N GLY A 28 0.31 -17.20 11.69
CA GLY A 28 -0.16 -18.29 12.57
C GLY A 28 -0.99 -19.30 11.79
N GLU A 29 -2.24 -19.53 12.22
CA GLU A 29 -3.20 -20.40 11.51
C GLU A 29 -3.85 -19.74 10.27
N GLY A 30 -3.60 -18.45 10.04
CA GLY A 30 -4.08 -17.72 8.87
C GLY A 30 -3.16 -17.85 7.65
N LEU A 31 -3.68 -17.41 6.50
CA LEU A 31 -2.91 -17.31 5.26
C LEU A 31 -1.69 -16.40 5.44
N ALA A 32 -0.52 -16.83 4.95
CA ALA A 32 0.64 -15.95 4.89
C ALA A 32 0.29 -14.69 4.08
N ILE A 33 0.90 -13.58 4.47
CA ILE A 33 0.67 -12.26 3.86
C ILE A 33 1.99 -11.65 3.45
N ARG A 34 2.02 -10.87 2.38
CA ARG A 34 3.11 -9.94 2.10
C ARG A 34 2.56 -8.55 1.88
N VAL A 35 3.32 -7.54 2.29
CA VAL A 35 3.01 -6.14 1.97
C VAL A 35 3.55 -5.84 0.57
N PHE A 36 2.89 -4.93 -0.14
CA PHE A 36 3.40 -4.34 -1.36
C PHE A 36 3.18 -2.83 -1.35
N ASP A 37 4.11 -2.13 -1.97
CA ASP A 37 4.04 -0.71 -2.26
C ASP A 37 3.64 -0.53 -3.72
N GLY A 38 2.66 0.32 -3.97
CA GLY A 38 2.24 0.73 -5.30
C GLY A 38 2.52 2.22 -5.51
N THR A 39 1.70 2.84 -6.35
CA THR A 39 1.90 4.23 -6.82
C THR A 39 2.06 5.22 -5.67
N VAL A 40 3.10 6.05 -5.78
CA VAL A 40 3.33 7.23 -4.94
C VAL A 40 3.02 8.51 -5.72
N ARG A 41 2.31 9.45 -5.10
CA ARG A 41 2.04 10.78 -5.67
C ARG A 41 2.20 11.88 -4.64
N GLU A 42 2.67 13.04 -5.08
CA GLU A 42 2.85 14.23 -4.27
C GLU A 42 1.75 15.25 -4.59
N ALA A 43 1.07 15.77 -3.57
CA ALA A 43 0.06 16.82 -3.74
C ALA A 43 0.05 17.76 -2.54
N ALA A 44 0.18 19.06 -2.79
CA ALA A 44 0.17 20.09 -1.75
C ALA A 44 1.15 19.81 -0.58
N GLY A 45 2.31 19.19 -0.84
CA GLY A 45 3.28 18.82 0.20
C GLY A 45 2.82 17.64 1.07
N PHE A 46 1.97 16.78 0.54
CA PHE A 46 1.64 15.47 1.09
C PHE A 46 2.07 14.39 0.12
N THR A 47 2.70 13.36 0.66
CA THR A 47 2.95 12.10 -0.03
C THR A 47 1.73 11.21 0.14
N ILE A 48 1.20 10.70 -0.97
CA ILE A 48 0.05 9.81 -1.00
C ILE A 48 0.50 8.52 -1.67
N GLN A 49 0.52 7.43 -0.93
CA GLN A 49 0.98 6.13 -1.40
C GLN A 49 -0.18 5.14 -1.40
N VAL A 50 -0.41 4.48 -2.54
CA VAL A 50 -1.24 3.27 -2.60
C VAL A 50 -0.38 2.11 -2.18
N GLY A 51 -0.83 1.34 -1.19
CA GLY A 51 -0.17 0.13 -0.74
C GLY A 51 -1.18 -0.98 -0.52
N GLY A 52 -0.69 -2.17 -0.20
CA GLY A 52 -1.58 -3.27 0.08
C GLY A 52 -0.92 -4.46 0.75
N VAL A 53 -1.77 -5.40 1.14
CA VAL A 53 -1.40 -6.75 1.54
C VAL A 53 -1.92 -7.71 0.47
N GLN A 54 -1.06 -8.62 0.03
CA GLN A 54 -1.44 -9.80 -0.71
C GLN A 54 -1.43 -11.02 0.22
N HIS A 55 -2.47 -11.84 0.13
CA HIS A 55 -2.60 -13.12 0.81
C HIS A 55 -2.09 -14.27 -0.07
N GLN A 56 -1.65 -15.38 0.55
CA GLN A 56 -1.12 -16.54 -0.18
C GLN A 56 -2.13 -17.20 -1.13
N ASN A 57 -3.42 -16.90 -1.00
CA ASN A 57 -4.47 -17.35 -1.92
C ASN A 57 -4.67 -16.41 -3.12
N GLY A 58 -3.79 -15.40 -3.27
CA GLY A 58 -3.82 -14.42 -4.36
C GLY A 58 -4.71 -13.20 -4.11
N THR A 59 -5.53 -13.18 -3.04
CA THR A 59 -6.39 -12.02 -2.77
C THR A 59 -5.57 -10.83 -2.28
N CYS A 60 -6.02 -9.62 -2.61
CA CYS A 60 -5.36 -8.38 -2.21
C CYS A 60 -6.32 -7.49 -1.42
N ARG A 61 -5.78 -6.81 -0.40
CA ARG A 61 -6.42 -5.69 0.27
C ARG A 61 -5.53 -4.46 0.10
N ARG A 62 -6.10 -3.38 -0.43
CA ARG A 62 -5.38 -2.12 -0.68
C ARG A 62 -5.79 -1.03 0.31
N TRP A 63 -4.92 -0.06 0.52
CA TRP A 63 -5.17 1.16 1.30
C TRP A 63 -4.39 2.34 0.72
N VAL A 64 -4.72 3.54 1.20
CA VAL A 64 -3.95 4.77 0.94
C VAL A 64 -3.27 5.20 2.24
N ALA A 65 -1.95 5.37 2.18
CA ALA A 65 -1.17 6.06 3.21
C ALA A 65 -0.98 7.52 2.80
N ILE A 66 -1.11 8.43 3.77
CA ILE A 66 -0.94 9.88 3.54
C ILE A 66 0.06 10.39 4.57
N GLU A 67 1.15 10.96 4.08
CA GLU A 67 2.21 11.52 4.91
C GLU A 67 2.35 13.02 4.66
N ALA A 68 2.38 13.79 5.73
CA ALA A 68 2.57 15.23 5.68
C ALA A 68 4.08 15.54 5.63
N ALA A 69 4.74 15.22 4.53
CA ALA A 69 6.19 15.34 4.38
C ALA A 69 6.66 16.78 4.67
N GLY A 70 7.30 16.98 5.83
CA GLY A 70 7.81 18.28 6.26
C GLY A 70 6.76 19.32 6.69
N ARG A 71 5.48 18.94 6.84
CA ARG A 71 4.42 19.81 7.37
C ARG A 71 4.19 19.58 8.86
N THR A 72 3.93 20.66 9.59
CA THR A 72 3.48 20.59 10.99
C THR A 72 2.05 20.06 11.05
N VAL A 73 1.82 19.05 11.88
CA VAL A 73 0.47 18.53 12.16
C VAL A 73 -0.40 19.66 12.71
N GLY A 74 -1.57 19.89 12.10
CA GLY A 74 -2.50 20.95 12.48
C GLY A 74 -2.22 22.33 11.86
N ALA A 75 -1.23 22.45 10.97
CA ALA A 75 -1.03 23.68 10.21
C ALA A 75 -2.25 23.98 9.32
N ALA A 76 -2.61 25.27 9.23
CA ALA A 76 -3.67 25.71 8.35
C ALA A 76 -3.35 25.37 6.88
N MET A 77 -4.38 25.03 6.12
CA MET A 77 -4.28 24.70 4.70
C MET A 77 -5.06 25.71 3.88
N GLU A 78 -4.41 26.27 2.87
CA GLU A 78 -5.07 27.15 1.92
C GLU A 78 -6.10 26.38 1.09
N PRO A 79 -7.22 27.01 0.69
CA PRO A 79 -8.27 26.34 -0.08
C PRO A 79 -7.77 25.65 -1.35
N GLU A 80 -6.80 26.23 -2.05
CA GLU A 80 -6.23 25.63 -3.26
C GLU A 80 -5.42 24.36 -2.95
N SER A 81 -4.60 24.37 -1.89
CA SER A 81 -3.91 23.17 -1.41
C SER A 81 -4.88 22.07 -1.01
N LEU A 82 -6.01 22.43 -0.39
CA LEU A 82 -7.05 21.48 -0.03
C LEU A 82 -7.69 20.84 -1.27
N ARG A 83 -7.97 21.61 -2.34
CA ARG A 83 -8.48 21.05 -3.60
C ARG A 83 -7.49 20.11 -4.26
N GLN A 84 -6.20 20.48 -4.28
CA GLN A 84 -5.15 19.65 -4.86
C GLN A 84 -5.01 18.32 -4.12
N LEU A 85 -4.97 18.36 -2.77
CA LEU A 85 -4.95 17.15 -1.96
C LEU A 85 -6.20 16.30 -2.19
N SER A 86 -7.38 16.91 -2.19
CA SER A 86 -8.65 16.21 -2.44
C SER A 86 -8.66 15.49 -3.79
N ALA A 87 -8.25 16.17 -4.86
CA ALA A 87 -8.18 15.57 -6.20
C ALA A 87 -7.22 14.37 -6.25
N ALA A 88 -6.07 14.48 -5.59
CA ALA A 88 -5.10 13.39 -5.55
C ALA A 88 -5.61 12.19 -4.71
N LEU A 89 -6.36 12.44 -3.64
CA LEU A 89 -7.00 11.39 -2.85
C LEU A 89 -8.11 10.68 -3.62
N SER A 90 -8.94 11.42 -4.37
CA SER A 90 -9.95 10.82 -5.24
C SER A 90 -9.30 9.92 -6.30
N ALA A 91 -8.26 10.41 -6.97
CA ALA A 91 -7.52 9.60 -7.95
C ALA A 91 -6.93 8.32 -7.33
N ALA A 92 -6.42 8.39 -6.10
CA ALA A 92 -5.92 7.22 -5.37
C ALA A 92 -7.03 6.21 -5.05
N ALA A 93 -8.22 6.69 -4.70
CA ALA A 93 -9.38 5.85 -4.43
C ALA A 93 -9.87 5.17 -5.72
N ASP A 94 -10.03 5.92 -6.80
CA ASP A 94 -10.43 5.40 -8.11
C ASP A 94 -9.46 4.31 -8.59
N GLU A 95 -8.16 4.52 -8.38
CA GLU A 95 -7.11 3.54 -8.68
C GLU A 95 -7.30 2.23 -7.88
N ILE A 96 -7.63 2.30 -6.59
CA ILE A 96 -7.91 1.12 -5.78
C ILE A 96 -9.17 0.40 -6.25
N GLU A 97 -10.23 1.15 -6.59
CA GLU A 97 -11.51 0.59 -7.04
C GLU A 97 -11.38 -0.15 -8.37
N ALA A 98 -10.58 0.38 -9.31
CA ALA A 98 -10.28 -0.25 -10.58
C ALA A 98 -9.54 -1.59 -10.45
N ARG A 99 -9.05 -1.94 -9.25
CA ARG A 99 -8.20 -3.12 -8.98
C ARG A 99 -8.82 -4.10 -7.98
N ARG A 100 -10.11 -3.94 -7.68
CA ARG A 100 -10.87 -4.90 -6.84
C ARG A 100 -11.07 -6.23 -7.54
#